data_AF-A0A2D8LFI5-F1
#
_entry.id   AF-A0A2D8LFI5-F1
#
_cell.length_a   1.000
_cell.length_b   1.000
_cell.length_c   1.000
_cell.angle_alpha   90.00
_cell.angle_beta   90.00
_cell.angle_gamma   90.00
#
_symmetry.space_group_name_H-M   'P 1'
#
loop_
_entity.id
_entity.type
_entity.pdbx_description
1 polymer ?
#
loop_
_entity_poly.entity_id
_entity_poly.type
_entity_poly.pdbx_seq_one_letter_code
_entity_poly.pdbx_strand_id
1 'polypeptide(L)'
;MSLDVYLEDPTAKYETESLYWANITHNLGEMADKAGIYKALWRPEEIGAKYAEDIIETVEKGLADLKARPEYFEQFNSPNGWGMYEHFVPFVAKYLEALKEYPEAKIEVSR
;
A
#
# COMPACT_ATOMS: atom_id res chain seq x y z
N MET A 1 2.01 -1.32 -16.05
CA MET A 1 1.20 -0.34 -15.30
C MET A 1 1.61 -0.45 -13.83
N SER A 2 1.81 0.66 -13.13
CA SER A 2 2.25 0.69 -11.72
C SER A 2 1.24 1.40 -10.83
N LEU A 3 1.26 1.10 -9.55
CA LEU A 3 0.67 1.89 -8.48
C LEU A 3 1.78 2.79 -7.91
N ASP A 4 1.50 4.08 -7.82
CA ASP A 4 2.23 5.02 -6.97
C ASP A 4 1.36 5.33 -5.75
N VAL A 5 1.95 5.25 -4.56
CA VAL A 5 1.33 5.69 -3.30
C VAL A 5 2.07 6.91 -2.78
N TYR A 6 1.31 7.89 -2.29
CA TYR A 6 1.82 9.13 -1.72
C TYR A 6 1.18 9.37 -0.35
N LEU A 7 1.97 9.95 0.55
CA LEU A 7 1.48 10.62 1.76
C LEU A 7 1.84 12.09 1.63
N GLU A 8 0.84 12.96 1.66
CA GLU A 8 1.02 14.42 1.51
C GLU A 8 0.71 15.14 2.82
N ASP A 9 1.49 16.17 3.15
CA ASP A 9 1.19 17.07 4.27
C ASP A 9 -0.11 17.84 3.98
N PRO A 10 -1.20 17.61 4.75
CA PRO A 10 -2.48 18.28 4.52
C PRO A 10 -2.44 19.78 4.85
N THR A 11 -1.37 20.28 5.47
CA THR A 11 -1.22 21.68 5.89
C THR A 11 -0.46 22.53 4.87
N ALA A 12 0.14 21.91 3.85
CA ALA A 12 0.91 22.61 2.82
C ALA A 12 0.04 23.60 2.03
N LYS A 13 0.51 24.85 1.88
CA LYS A 13 -0.30 25.96 1.35
C LYS A 13 -0.02 26.34 -0.11
N TYR A 14 1.13 25.96 -0.64
CA TYR A 14 1.59 26.40 -1.96
C TYR A 14 1.85 25.23 -2.89
N GLU A 15 2.74 24.32 -2.49
CA GLU A 15 3.05 23.09 -3.20
C GLU A 15 2.76 21.90 -2.27
N THR A 16 2.30 20.79 -2.82
CA THR A 16 2.12 19.53 -2.10
C THR A 16 3.46 19.05 -1.57
N GLU A 17 3.62 18.99 -0.25
CA GLU A 17 4.80 18.42 0.38
C GLU A 17 4.60 16.91 0.53
N SER A 18 5.33 16.14 -0.27
CA SER A 18 5.31 14.67 -0.22
C SER A 18 6.13 14.18 0.97
N LEU A 19 5.45 13.66 1.98
CA LEU A 19 6.04 13.03 3.17
C LEU A 19 6.57 11.63 2.86
N TYR A 20 5.90 10.92 1.95
CA TYR A 20 6.31 9.58 1.51
C TYR A 20 5.87 9.33 0.07
N TRP A 21 6.70 8.60 -0.68
CA TRP A 21 6.33 8.06 -1.98
C TRP A 21 6.92 6.66 -2.16
N ALA A 22 6.14 5.76 -2.77
CA ALA A 22 6.64 4.48 -3.25
C ALA A 22 5.87 4.03 -4.50
N ASN A 23 6.54 3.24 -5.33
CA ASN A 23 5.97 2.67 -6.55
C ASN A 23 6.03 1.14 -6.51
N ILE A 24 4.98 0.50 -7.01
CA ILE A 24 4.99 -0.94 -7.25
C ILE A 24 4.12 -1.35 -8.45
N THR A 25 4.26 -2.57 -8.96
CA THR A 25 3.52 -3.03 -10.14
C THR A 25 2.08 -3.44 -9.83
N HIS A 26 1.15 -3.22 -10.77
CA HIS A 26 -0.23 -3.70 -10.68
C HIS A 26 -0.38 -5.22 -10.70
N ASN A 27 0.66 -5.96 -11.10
CA ASN A 27 0.63 -7.42 -11.07
C ASN A 27 0.42 -7.98 -9.65
N LEU A 28 0.60 -7.17 -8.60
CA LEU A 28 0.36 -7.53 -7.21
C LEU A 28 -1.09 -7.33 -6.75
N GLY A 29 -1.97 -6.82 -7.61
CA GLY A 29 -3.36 -6.51 -7.24
C GLY A 29 -4.11 -7.71 -6.68
N GLU A 30 -3.95 -8.90 -7.28
CA GLU A 30 -4.58 -10.13 -6.77
C GLU A 30 -4.02 -10.53 -5.41
N MET A 31 -2.69 -10.47 -5.23
CA MET A 31 -2.05 -10.78 -3.94
C MET A 31 -2.54 -9.82 -2.84
N ALA A 32 -2.66 -8.52 -3.16
CA ALA A 32 -3.19 -7.51 -2.27
C ALA A 32 -4.67 -7.77 -1.90
N ASP A 33 -5.48 -8.26 -2.85
CA ASP A 33 -6.89 -8.59 -2.61
C ASP A 33 -7.00 -9.79 -1.65
N LYS A 34 -6.20 -10.83 -1.87
CA LYS A 34 -6.15 -12.00 -0.98
C LYS A 34 -5.65 -11.68 0.42
N ALA A 35 -4.81 -10.67 0.57
CA ALA A 35 -4.36 -10.16 1.86
C ALA A 35 -5.34 -9.13 2.49
N GLY A 36 -6.44 -8.79 1.81
CA GLY A 36 -7.44 -7.85 2.30
C GLY A 36 -7.03 -6.37 2.26
N ILE A 37 -5.96 -6.04 1.53
CA ILE A 37 -5.38 -4.68 1.49
C ILE A 37 -5.49 -4.00 0.12
N TYR A 38 -6.07 -4.67 -0.89
CA TYR A 38 -6.20 -4.09 -2.24
C TYR A 38 -6.87 -2.72 -2.21
N LYS A 39 -8.05 -2.60 -1.59
CA LYS A 39 -8.74 -1.31 -1.54
C LYS A 39 -7.96 -0.27 -0.75
N ALA A 40 -7.36 -0.62 0.38
CA ALA A 40 -6.54 0.30 1.15
C ALA A 40 -5.38 0.90 0.34
N LEU A 41 -4.73 0.11 -0.52
CA LEU A 41 -3.55 0.53 -1.28
C LEU A 41 -3.88 1.09 -2.68
N TRP A 42 -4.81 0.47 -3.41
CA TRP A 42 -5.12 0.83 -4.80
C TRP A 42 -6.33 1.77 -4.93
N ARG A 43 -7.28 1.70 -4.00
CA ARG A 43 -8.60 2.33 -4.09
C ARG A 43 -9.10 2.88 -2.74
N PRO A 44 -8.29 3.66 -1.99
CA PRO A 44 -8.69 4.16 -0.67
C PRO A 44 -9.97 4.99 -0.74
N GLU A 45 -10.21 5.67 -1.86
CA GLU A 45 -11.42 6.44 -2.12
C GLU A 45 -12.71 5.59 -2.09
N GLU A 46 -12.63 4.30 -2.47
CA GLU A 46 -13.79 3.41 -2.49
C GLU A 46 -14.21 2.93 -1.09
N ILE A 47 -13.33 3.07 -0.10
CA ILE A 47 -13.62 2.77 1.30
C ILE A 47 -13.76 4.03 2.15
N GLY A 48 -13.73 5.21 1.51
CA GLY A 48 -13.82 6.50 2.19
C GLY A 48 -12.58 6.87 3.01
N ALA A 49 -11.45 6.17 2.80
CA ALA A 49 -10.20 6.49 3.45
C ALA A 49 -9.56 7.71 2.79
N LYS A 50 -9.18 8.69 3.60
CA LYS A 50 -8.59 9.96 3.16
C LYS A 50 -7.25 10.21 3.82
N TYR A 51 -7.08 9.80 5.07
CA TYR A 51 -5.88 10.01 5.87
C TYR A 51 -5.19 8.69 6.16
N ALA A 52 -3.88 8.73 6.38
CA ALA A 52 -3.07 7.55 6.63
C ALA A 52 -3.65 6.66 7.74
N GLU A 53 -4.11 7.26 8.83
CA GLU A 53 -4.74 6.56 9.96
C GLU A 53 -5.94 5.70 9.57
N ASP A 54 -6.70 6.08 8.54
CA ASP A 54 -7.90 5.37 8.08
C ASP A 54 -7.58 3.95 7.59
N ILE A 55 -6.34 3.69 7.15
CA ILE A 55 -5.93 2.40 6.59
C ILE A 55 -4.91 1.64 7.45
N ILE A 56 -4.34 2.23 8.51
CA ILE A 56 -3.28 1.59 9.32
C ILE A 56 -3.69 0.20 9.78
N GLU A 57 -4.86 0.06 10.41
CA GLU A 57 -5.33 -1.22 10.95
C GLU A 57 -5.52 -2.27 9.84
N THR A 58 -6.04 -1.86 8.69
CA THR A 58 -6.25 -2.75 7.54
C THR A 58 -4.92 -3.22 6.97
N VAL A 59 -3.97 -2.31 6.78
CA VAL A 59 -2.64 -2.62 6.24
C VAL A 59 -1.83 -3.46 7.22
N GLU A 60 -1.93 -3.21 8.53
CA GLU A 60 -1.27 -4.00 9.57
C GLU A 60 -1.76 -5.45 9.58
N LYS A 61 -3.08 -5.67 9.51
CA LYS A 61 -3.66 -7.02 9.44
C LYS A 61 -3.24 -7.75 8.16
N GLY A 62 -3.27 -7.08 7.02
CA GLY A 62 -2.84 -7.67 5.75
C GLY A 62 -1.35 -7.99 5.71
N LEU A 63 -0.49 -7.12 6.26
CA LEU A 63 0.94 -7.40 6.37
C LEU A 63 1.23 -8.59 7.29
N ALA A 64 0.51 -8.69 8.40
CA ALA A 64 0.63 -9.84 9.29
C ALA A 64 0.24 -11.15 8.58
N ASP A 65 -0.84 -11.12 7.80
CA ASP A 65 -1.30 -12.27 7.02
C ASP A 65 -0.31 -12.66 5.90
N LEU A 66 0.19 -11.67 5.14
CA LEU A 66 1.25 -11.87 4.15
C LEU A 66 2.44 -12.64 4.75
N LYS A 67 2.92 -12.19 5.92
CA LYS A 67 4.04 -12.81 6.63
C LYS A 67 3.72 -14.18 7.23
N ALA A 68 2.47 -14.43 7.61
CA ALA A 68 2.04 -15.68 8.23
C ALA A 68 1.85 -16.81 7.21
N ARG A 69 1.56 -16.49 5.95
CA ARG A 69 1.23 -17.48 4.90
C ARG A 69 2.05 -17.30 3.61
N PRO A 70 3.40 -17.28 3.66
CA PRO A 70 4.24 -17.03 2.48
C PRO A 70 3.96 -17.98 1.32
N GLU A 71 3.88 -19.30 1.58
CA GLU A 71 3.63 -20.32 0.55
C GLU A 71 2.27 -20.14 -0.16
N TYR A 72 1.29 -19.56 0.51
CA TYR A 72 0.00 -19.24 -0.10
C TYR A 72 0.15 -18.03 -1.04
N PHE A 73 0.83 -16.97 -0.58
CA PHE A 73 0.95 -15.75 -1.36
C PHE A 73 1.93 -15.85 -2.53
N GLU A 74 2.97 -16.68 -2.42
CA GLU A 74 3.91 -16.94 -3.51
C GLU A 74 3.24 -17.59 -4.74
N GLN A 75 2.07 -18.20 -4.59
CA GLN A 75 1.29 -18.73 -5.72
C GLN A 75 0.78 -17.62 -6.66
N PHE A 76 0.70 -16.37 -6.17
CA PHE A 76 0.30 -15.21 -6.95
C PHE A 76 1.50 -14.45 -7.56
N ASN A 77 2.70 -15.03 -7.49
CA ASN A 77 3.87 -14.47 -8.15
C ASN A 77 3.64 -14.34 -9.66
N SER A 78 3.87 -13.14 -10.19
CA SER A 78 3.70 -12.90 -11.62
C SER A 78 4.76 -13.66 -12.43
N PRO A 79 4.38 -14.37 -13.51
CA PRO A 79 5.30 -15.20 -14.29
C PRO A 79 6.35 -14.40 -15.06
N ASN A 80 6.17 -13.08 -15.21
CA ASN A 80 7.14 -12.19 -15.84
C ASN A 80 8.21 -11.65 -14.87
N GLY A 81 8.19 -12.06 -13.60
CA GLY A 81 9.13 -11.62 -12.55
C GLY A 81 8.83 -10.25 -11.95
N TRP A 82 7.84 -9.52 -12.47
CA TRP A 82 7.37 -8.25 -11.92
C TRP A 82 6.11 -8.47 -11.11
N GLY A 83 6.18 -8.33 -9.79
CA GLY A 83 5.06 -8.60 -8.88
C GLY A 83 5.27 -9.93 -8.19
N MET A 84 6.33 -9.98 -7.39
CA MET A 84 6.71 -11.14 -6.60
C MET A 84 6.45 -10.82 -5.13
N TYR A 85 6.09 -11.84 -4.36
CA TYR A 85 5.88 -11.79 -2.93
C TYR A 85 7.08 -11.17 -2.19
N GLU A 86 8.30 -11.54 -2.59
CA GLU A 86 9.55 -11.01 -2.03
C GLU A 86 9.68 -9.48 -2.19
N HIS A 87 9.04 -8.89 -3.20
CA HIS A 87 9.00 -7.44 -3.40
C HIS A 87 7.80 -6.79 -2.71
N PHE A 88 6.69 -7.51 -2.57
CA PHE A 88 5.46 -6.95 -2.03
C PHE A 88 5.51 -6.78 -0.51
N VAL A 89 6.00 -7.78 0.22
CA VAL A 89 6.11 -7.71 1.69
C VAL A 89 6.92 -6.49 2.18
N PRO A 90 8.15 -6.22 1.67
CA PRO A 90 8.90 -5.06 2.10
C PRO A 90 8.26 -3.73 1.66
N PHE A 91 7.54 -3.70 0.52
CA PHE A 91 6.76 -2.53 0.12
C PHE A 91 5.65 -2.22 1.13
N VAL A 92 4.82 -3.21 1.46
CA VAL A 92 3.71 -3.05 2.42
C VAL A 92 4.25 -2.69 3.82
N ALA A 93 5.37 -3.29 4.24
CA ALA A 93 6.01 -2.98 5.52
C ALA A 93 6.47 -1.52 5.60
N LYS A 94 7.20 -1.04 4.58
CA LYS A 94 7.67 0.36 4.54
C LYS A 94 6.52 1.35 4.44
N TYR A 95 5.48 1.01 3.69
CA TYR A 95 4.31 1.88 3.61
C TYR A 95 3.58 1.94 4.96
N LEU A 96 3.42 0.81 5.67
CA LEU A 96 2.85 0.79 7.02
C LEU A 96 3.67 1.61 8.03
N GLU A 97 5.00 1.57 7.95
CA GLU A 97 5.87 2.43 8.76
C GLU A 97 5.58 3.91 8.50
N ALA A 98 5.51 4.32 7.22
CA ALA A 98 5.19 5.70 6.85
C ALA A 98 3.78 6.12 7.27
N LEU A 99 2.78 5.24 7.14
CA LEU A 99 1.41 5.49 7.61
C LEU A 99 1.37 5.76 9.12
N LYS A 100 2.17 5.02 9.91
CA LYS A 100 2.27 5.19 11.37
C LYS A 100 3.08 6.42 11.75
N GLU A 101 4.07 6.80 10.94
CA GLU A 101 4.88 8.00 11.13
C GLU A 101 4.07 9.28 10.87
N TYR A 102 3.20 9.24 9.86
CA TYR A 102 2.39 10.38 9.41
C TYR A 102 0.88 10.07 9.39
N PRO A 103 0.24 9.80 10.54
CA PRO A 103 -1.16 9.36 10.60
C PRO A 103 -2.16 10.38 10.01
N GLU A 104 -1.84 11.68 10.10
CA GLU A 104 -2.67 12.77 9.57
C GLU A 104 -2.38 13.06 8.09
N ALA A 105 -1.40 12.41 7.46
CA ALA A 105 -1.08 12.65 6.06
C ALA A 105 -2.23 12.25 5.15
N LYS A 106 -2.47 13.04 4.10
CA LYS A 106 -3.47 12.71 3.08
C LYS A 106 -2.94 11.59 2.21
N ILE A 107 -3.76 10.56 1.99
CA ILE A 107 -3.44 9.47 1.06
C ILE A 107 -3.77 9.93 -0.36
N GLU A 108 -2.82 9.77 -1.27
CA GLU A 108 -3.03 9.92 -2.71
C GLU A 108 -2.46 8.70 -3.44
N VAL A 109 -3.13 8.28 -4.51
CA VAL A 109 -2.74 7.13 -5.32
C VAL A 109 -2.84 7.43 -6.81
N SER A 110 -1.86 6.95 -7.58
CA SER A 110 -1.88 7.00 -9.05
C SER A 110 -1.70 5.59 -9.61
N ARG A 111 -2.46 5.24 -10.65
CA ARG A 111 -2.62 3.85 -11.10
C ARG A 111 -2.71 3.71 -12.60
#